data_AF-A0A1D3P290-F1
#
_entry.id   AF-A0A1D3P290-F1
#
_cell.length_a   1.000
_cell.length_b   1.000
_cell.length_c   1.000
_cell.angle_alpha   90.00
_cell.angle_beta   90.00
_cell.angle_gamma   90.00
#
_symmetry.space_group_name_H-M   'P 1'
#
loop_
_entity.id
_entity.type
_entity.pdbx_description
1 polymer ?
#
loop_
_entity_poly.entity_id
_entity_poly.type
_entity_poly.pdbx_seq_one_letter_code
_entity_poly.pdbx_strand_id
1 'polypeptide(L)'
;MKKWIKIILYSLLGILLIGSITFLTWSQFTYKPTKEALSLVDGKNDEDHIVFGEKGAKVGVIFYQGAKVEAEAYSYLGEALAKDGHFVVMPKLPLNLAIFGINAVDSVMEQYPAVQKWYVAGHSMGGAMISKYAFQHEDKVDGIIFLGSYPADDFSTKSIPMLSIYGEVDALATVEKIENNKKLMSKNTTMHMIKGGNHAHFGMYGEQKGDNASLITPKAQRDETVKVMEEWLLKQ
;
A
#
# COMPACT_ATOMS: atom_id res chain seq x y z
N MET A 1 -11.09 41.58 -25.74
CA MET A 1 -10.78 41.55 -24.29
C MET A 1 -10.04 42.81 -23.89
N LYS A 2 -10.45 43.46 -22.79
CA LYS A 2 -9.74 44.62 -22.23
C LYS A 2 -8.32 44.22 -21.80
N LYS A 3 -7.33 45.10 -21.95
CA LYS A 3 -5.91 44.81 -21.67
C LYS A 3 -5.68 44.25 -20.26
N TRP A 4 -6.41 44.75 -19.25
CA TRP A 4 -6.30 44.28 -17.86
C TRP A 4 -6.79 42.84 -17.66
N ILE A 5 -7.80 42.39 -18.44
CA ILE A 5 -8.27 40.99 -18.39
C ILE A 5 -7.19 40.04 -18.93
N LYS A 6 -6.47 40.42 -19.98
CA LYS A 6 -5.35 39.62 -20.51
C LYS A 6 -4.21 39.52 -19.50
N ILE A 7 -3.88 40.62 -18.82
CA ILE A 7 -2.84 40.63 -17.77
C ILE A 7 -3.23 39.69 -16.62
N ILE A 8 -4.46 39.79 -16.10
CA ILE A 8 -4.95 38.87 -15.06
C ILE A 8 -4.87 37.41 -15.53
N LEU A 9 -5.31 37.13 -16.76
CA LEU A 9 -5.29 35.77 -17.31
C LEU A 9 -3.86 35.23 -17.42
N TYR A 10 -2.91 36.01 -17.93
CA TYR A 10 -1.51 35.61 -18.04
C TYR A 10 -0.84 35.47 -16.67
N SER A 11 -1.17 36.34 -15.70
CA SER A 11 -0.67 36.21 -14.33
C SER A 11 -1.21 34.95 -13.65
N LEU A 12 -2.51 34.65 -13.78
CA LEU A 12 -3.10 33.41 -13.27
C LEU A 12 -2.49 32.17 -13.93
N LEU A 13 -2.29 32.21 -15.26
CA LEU A 13 -1.62 31.13 -15.99
C LEU A 13 -0.17 30.96 -15.53
N GLY A 14 0.56 32.06 -15.31
CA GLY A 14 1.93 32.03 -14.80
C GLY A 14 2.02 31.44 -13.40
N ILE A 15 1.10 31.83 -12.49
CA ILE A 15 1.02 31.27 -11.14
C ILE A 15 0.67 29.78 -11.19
N LEU A 16 -0.29 29.39 -12.04
CA LEU A 16 -0.66 27.99 -12.22
C LEU A 16 0.53 27.16 -12.72
N LEU A 17 1.26 27.64 -13.73
CA LEU A 17 2.45 26.97 -14.27
C LEU A 17 3.54 26.81 -13.21
N ILE A 18 3.85 27.87 -12.45
CA ILE A 18 4.83 27.80 -11.36
C ILE A 18 4.36 26.82 -10.28
N GLY A 19 3.08 26.86 -9.92
CA GLY A 19 2.47 25.94 -8.96
C GLY A 19 2.54 24.48 -9.43
N SER A 20 2.23 24.20 -10.69
CA SER A 20 2.31 22.86 -11.29
C SER A 20 3.75 22.36 -11.34
N ILE A 21 4.72 23.18 -11.76
CA ILE A 21 6.14 22.79 -11.78
C ILE A 21 6.62 22.49 -10.35
N THR A 22 6.28 23.35 -9.39
CA THR A 22 6.65 23.17 -7.98
C THR A 22 6.04 21.90 -7.39
N PHE A 23 4.76 21.62 -7.69
CA PHE A 23 4.09 20.40 -7.25
C PHE A 23 4.72 19.16 -7.87
N LEU A 24 5.01 19.18 -9.18
CA LEU A 24 5.63 18.06 -9.88
C LEU A 24 7.05 17.78 -9.40
N THR A 25 7.87 18.80 -9.14
CA THR A 25 9.21 18.58 -8.57
C THR A 25 9.12 18.04 -7.14
N TRP A 26 8.21 18.57 -6.32
CA TRP A 26 8.00 18.08 -4.97
C TRP A 26 7.51 16.62 -4.93
N SER A 27 6.65 16.22 -5.87
CA SER A 27 6.09 14.87 -5.94
C SER A 27 7.15 13.81 -6.28
N GLN A 28 8.23 14.19 -6.97
CA GLN A 28 9.36 13.28 -7.26
C GLN A 28 10.24 12.96 -6.05
N PHE A 29 10.13 13.69 -4.93
CA PHE A 29 10.89 13.35 -3.71
C PHE A 29 10.26 12.16 -2.98
N THR A 30 10.68 10.97 -3.37
CA THR A 30 10.18 9.69 -2.85
C THR A 30 11.17 9.03 -1.88
N TYR A 31 10.66 8.15 -1.03
CA TYR A 31 11.46 7.17 -0.32
C TYR A 31 11.86 6.07 -1.31
N LYS A 32 13.15 5.97 -1.57
CA LYS A 32 13.73 5.07 -2.55
C LYS A 32 13.93 3.67 -1.98
N PRO A 33 13.78 2.62 -2.79
CA PRO A 33 14.07 1.25 -2.38
C PRO A 33 15.57 1.10 -2.08
N THR A 34 15.92 0.21 -1.15
CA THR A 34 17.32 -0.20 -0.95
C THR A 34 17.85 -0.96 -2.18
N LYS A 35 19.17 -1.11 -2.29
CA LYS A 35 19.77 -1.94 -3.35
C LYS A 35 19.29 -3.40 -3.29
N GLU A 36 19.11 -3.92 -2.08
CA GLU A 36 18.56 -5.26 -1.86
C GLU A 36 17.13 -5.35 -2.40
N ALA A 37 16.28 -4.37 -2.08
CA ALA A 37 14.92 -4.29 -2.60
C ALA A 37 14.85 -4.29 -4.14
N LEU A 38 15.72 -3.50 -4.77
CA LEU A 38 15.81 -3.44 -6.24
C LEU A 38 16.26 -4.76 -6.85
N SER A 39 17.19 -5.48 -6.21
CA SER A 39 17.67 -6.77 -6.71
C SER A 39 16.59 -7.85 -6.76
N LEU A 40 15.55 -7.73 -5.92
CA LEU A 40 14.41 -8.64 -5.92
C LEU A 40 13.39 -8.37 -7.05
N VAL A 41 13.50 -7.22 -7.73
CA VAL A 41 12.57 -6.79 -8.79
C VAL A 41 13.12 -7.11 -10.20
N ASP A 42 14.35 -7.59 -10.31
CA ASP A 42 14.95 -7.89 -11.62
C ASP A 42 14.16 -8.96 -12.39
N GLY A 43 13.76 -8.63 -13.63
CA GLY A 43 12.89 -9.47 -14.45
C GLY A 43 11.43 -9.62 -13.97
N LYS A 44 11.00 -8.88 -12.94
CA LYS A 44 9.64 -8.95 -12.36
C LYS A 44 8.69 -7.86 -12.86
N ASN A 45 9.16 -6.97 -13.73
CA ASN A 45 8.32 -5.93 -14.31
C ASN A 45 7.41 -6.54 -15.39
N ASP A 46 6.11 -6.31 -15.25
CA ASP A 46 5.10 -6.63 -16.25
C ASP A 46 4.27 -5.36 -16.49
N GLU A 47 4.52 -4.70 -17.63
CA GLU A 47 3.95 -3.39 -17.96
C GLU A 47 4.12 -2.37 -16.81
N ASP A 48 3.01 -1.89 -16.26
CA ASP A 48 2.95 -0.91 -15.17
C ASP A 48 2.89 -1.57 -13.78
N HIS A 49 3.28 -2.85 -13.68
CA HIS A 49 3.23 -3.62 -12.44
C HIS A 49 4.57 -4.27 -12.11
N ILE A 50 4.79 -4.51 -10.83
CA ILE A 50 5.80 -5.43 -10.34
C ILE A 50 5.08 -6.70 -9.88
N VAL A 51 5.50 -7.84 -10.41
CA VAL A 51 4.78 -9.09 -10.26
C VAL A 51 5.67 -10.17 -9.67
N PHE A 52 5.16 -10.87 -8.66
CA PHE A 52 5.82 -12.01 -8.02
C PHE A 52 4.92 -13.23 -8.05
N GLY A 53 5.53 -14.41 -8.21
CA GLY A 53 4.81 -15.68 -8.26
C GLY A 53 4.23 -16.01 -9.63
N GLU A 54 3.51 -17.13 -9.69
CA GLU A 54 2.95 -17.66 -10.94
C GLU A 54 1.58 -17.03 -11.25
N LYS A 55 1.39 -16.57 -12.50
CA LYS A 55 0.12 -15.95 -12.95
C LYS A 55 -1.11 -16.87 -12.82
N GLY A 56 -0.89 -18.18 -12.67
CA GLY A 56 -1.93 -19.19 -12.46
C GLY A 56 -2.19 -19.55 -10.99
N ALA A 57 -1.63 -18.82 -10.02
CA ALA A 57 -1.92 -19.06 -8.62
C ALA A 57 -3.41 -18.84 -8.32
N LYS A 58 -3.97 -19.65 -7.42
CA LYS A 58 -5.39 -19.51 -7.03
C LYS A 58 -5.65 -18.23 -6.25
N VAL A 59 -4.69 -17.81 -5.43
CA VAL A 59 -4.78 -16.65 -4.55
C VAL A 59 -3.83 -15.58 -5.04
N GLY A 60 -4.38 -14.38 -5.27
CA GLY A 60 -3.64 -13.18 -5.60
C GLY A 60 -3.69 -12.14 -4.49
N VAL A 61 -2.65 -11.34 -4.37
CA VAL A 61 -2.53 -10.19 -3.46
C VAL A 61 -2.16 -8.95 -4.26
N ILE A 62 -3.02 -7.93 -4.25
CA ILE A 62 -2.73 -6.62 -4.86
C ILE A 62 -2.25 -5.69 -3.76
N PHE A 63 -1.03 -5.17 -3.88
CA PHE A 63 -0.39 -4.41 -2.82
C PHE A 63 -0.19 -2.94 -3.21
N TYR A 64 -0.73 -2.00 -2.41
CA TYR A 64 -0.49 -0.56 -2.57
C TYR A 64 0.56 -0.02 -1.60
N GLN A 65 1.52 0.72 -2.15
CA GLN A 65 2.62 1.36 -1.41
C GLN A 65 2.14 2.45 -0.42
N GLY A 66 3.01 2.76 0.54
CA GLY A 66 2.89 3.96 1.36
C GLY A 66 3.06 5.26 0.56
N ALA A 67 2.65 6.39 1.16
CA ALA A 67 2.73 7.69 0.50
C ALA A 67 4.17 8.07 0.14
N LYS A 68 4.41 8.33 -1.15
CA LYS A 68 5.72 8.67 -1.72
C LYS A 68 6.78 7.58 -1.50
N VAL A 69 6.39 6.34 -1.20
CA VAL A 69 7.30 5.20 -1.18
C VAL A 69 7.21 4.51 -2.53
N GLU A 70 8.32 4.13 -3.13
CA GLU A 70 8.31 3.38 -4.39
C GLU A 70 7.88 1.93 -4.17
N ALA A 71 7.13 1.37 -5.12
CA ALA A 71 6.53 0.02 -4.98
C ALA A 71 7.60 -1.07 -4.80
N GLU A 72 8.75 -0.89 -5.45
CA GLU A 72 9.94 -1.73 -5.35
C GLU A 72 10.42 -1.91 -3.90
N ALA A 73 10.14 -0.95 -3.01
CA ALA A 73 10.55 -1.05 -1.61
C ALA A 73 9.81 -2.17 -0.86
N TYR A 74 8.70 -2.68 -1.40
CA TYR A 74 7.92 -3.77 -0.81
C TYR A 74 8.24 -5.14 -1.43
N SER A 75 9.25 -5.22 -2.30
CA SER A 75 9.60 -6.44 -3.03
C SER A 75 9.90 -7.65 -2.14
N TYR A 76 10.37 -7.44 -0.90
CA TYR A 76 10.54 -8.52 0.09
C TYR A 76 9.24 -9.24 0.40
N LEU A 77 8.15 -8.49 0.59
CA LEU A 77 6.82 -9.05 0.86
C LEU A 77 6.32 -9.83 -0.36
N GLY A 78 6.50 -9.26 -1.56
CA GLY A 78 6.09 -9.90 -2.81
C GLY A 78 6.82 -11.21 -3.05
N GLU A 79 8.15 -11.21 -2.93
CA GLU A 79 8.99 -12.40 -3.13
C GLU A 79 8.73 -13.47 -2.07
N ALA A 80 8.46 -13.08 -0.82
CA ALA A 80 8.18 -14.03 0.25
C ALA A 80 6.81 -14.72 0.07
N LEU A 81 5.74 -13.94 -0.14
CA LEU A 81 4.40 -14.49 -0.39
C LEU A 81 4.36 -15.33 -1.68
N ALA A 82 5.15 -14.97 -2.69
CA ALA A 82 5.29 -15.77 -3.90
C ALA A 82 5.91 -17.14 -3.66
N LYS A 83 6.84 -17.25 -2.71
CA LYS A 83 7.43 -18.54 -2.31
C LYS A 83 6.42 -19.46 -1.63
N ASP A 84 5.40 -18.89 -0.99
CA ASP A 84 4.27 -19.66 -0.41
C ASP A 84 3.14 -19.93 -1.43
N GLY A 85 3.37 -19.61 -2.70
CA GLY A 85 2.45 -19.94 -3.79
C GLY A 85 1.34 -18.91 -4.05
N HIS A 86 1.46 -17.71 -3.49
CA HIS A 86 0.58 -16.58 -3.83
C HIS A 86 1.08 -15.81 -5.05
N PHE A 87 0.16 -15.23 -5.81
CA PHE A 87 0.51 -14.28 -6.87
C PHE A 87 0.45 -12.86 -6.31
N VAL A 88 1.53 -12.09 -6.38
CA VAL A 88 1.54 -10.72 -5.83
C VAL A 88 1.73 -9.72 -6.95
N VAL A 89 0.87 -8.71 -6.97
CA VAL A 89 0.93 -7.61 -7.95
C VAL A 89 1.04 -6.29 -7.19
N MET A 90 2.08 -5.52 -7.51
CA MET A 90 2.28 -4.16 -7.00
C MET A 90 2.17 -3.18 -8.16
N PRO A 91 1.02 -2.52 -8.35
CA PRO A 91 0.88 -1.55 -9.44
C PRO A 91 1.72 -0.30 -9.19
N LYS A 92 2.31 0.25 -10.25
CA LYS A 92 3.05 1.52 -10.22
C LYS A 92 2.06 2.68 -10.22
N LEU A 93 1.63 3.07 -9.03
CA LEU A 93 0.62 4.11 -8.86
C LEU A 93 1.16 5.51 -9.23
N PRO A 94 0.32 6.40 -9.80
CA PRO A 94 0.75 7.72 -10.23
C PRO A 94 1.37 8.53 -9.08
N LEU A 95 2.53 9.14 -9.35
CA LEU A 95 3.30 9.95 -8.39
C LEU A 95 3.69 9.21 -7.09
N ASN A 96 3.65 7.87 -7.08
CA ASN A 96 3.81 7.04 -5.88
C ASN A 96 2.80 7.39 -4.77
N LEU A 97 1.57 7.72 -5.17
CA LEU A 97 0.50 8.11 -4.28
C LEU A 97 -0.78 7.33 -4.61
N ALA A 98 -1.16 6.41 -3.73
CA ALA A 98 -2.33 5.55 -3.90
C ALA A 98 -3.67 6.30 -4.08
N ILE A 99 -3.78 7.55 -3.62
CA ILE A 99 -4.97 8.38 -3.81
C ILE A 99 -5.27 8.64 -5.30
N PHE A 100 -4.26 8.64 -6.17
CA PHE A 100 -4.41 8.84 -7.61
C PHE A 100 -4.60 7.54 -8.39
N GLY A 101 -4.57 6.39 -7.72
CA GLY A 101 -4.60 5.07 -8.34
C GLY A 101 -5.53 4.09 -7.64
N ILE A 102 -6.56 4.57 -6.95
CA ILE A 102 -7.47 3.73 -6.15
C ILE A 102 -8.03 2.55 -6.97
N ASN A 103 -8.39 2.79 -8.23
CA ASN A 103 -9.03 1.80 -9.10
C ASN A 103 -8.03 0.91 -9.89
N ALA A 104 -6.72 0.99 -9.62
CA ALA A 104 -5.76 0.12 -10.31
C ALA A 104 -6.02 -1.38 -10.08
N VAL A 105 -6.76 -1.73 -9.02
CA VAL A 105 -7.24 -3.09 -8.74
C VAL A 105 -8.04 -3.68 -9.91
N ASP A 106 -8.93 -2.91 -10.54
CA ASP A 106 -9.72 -3.39 -11.69
C ASP A 106 -8.82 -3.83 -12.84
N SER A 107 -7.87 -2.96 -13.24
CA SER A 107 -6.94 -3.24 -14.32
C SER A 107 -6.05 -4.45 -14.03
N VAL A 108 -5.61 -4.61 -12.77
CA VAL A 108 -4.84 -5.78 -12.35
C VAL A 108 -5.67 -7.06 -12.48
N MET A 109 -6.91 -7.08 -11.97
CA MET A 109 -7.78 -8.26 -12.06
C MET A 109 -8.12 -8.63 -13.51
N GLU A 110 -8.32 -7.63 -14.39
CA GLU A 110 -8.54 -7.83 -15.82
C GLU A 110 -7.31 -8.42 -16.53
N GLN A 111 -6.11 -7.98 -16.15
CA GLN A 111 -4.84 -8.46 -16.74
C GLN A 111 -4.48 -9.89 -16.30
N TYR A 112 -4.90 -10.30 -15.09
CA TYR A 112 -4.60 -11.63 -14.53
C TYR A 112 -5.88 -12.42 -14.22
N PRO A 113 -6.68 -12.79 -15.24
CA PRO A 113 -8.00 -13.40 -15.05
C PRO A 113 -7.94 -14.87 -14.55
N ALA A 114 -6.75 -15.47 -14.48
CA ALA A 114 -6.57 -16.85 -13.99
C ALA A 114 -6.61 -16.96 -12.45
N VAL A 115 -6.41 -15.84 -11.74
CA VAL A 115 -6.47 -15.78 -10.28
C VAL A 115 -7.93 -15.88 -9.82
N GLN A 116 -8.19 -16.74 -8.82
CA GLN A 116 -9.56 -17.06 -8.39
C GLN A 116 -10.02 -16.24 -7.21
N LYS A 117 -9.13 -16.00 -6.25
CA LYS A 117 -9.38 -15.17 -5.06
C LYS A 117 -8.40 -14.01 -5.02
N TRP A 118 -8.89 -12.82 -4.74
CA TRP A 118 -8.09 -11.60 -4.65
C TRP A 118 -8.19 -10.97 -3.28
N TYR A 119 -7.04 -10.85 -2.62
CA TYR A 119 -6.88 -10.06 -1.42
C TYR A 119 -6.21 -8.74 -1.78
N VAL A 120 -6.62 -7.67 -1.12
CA VAL A 120 -6.00 -6.36 -1.28
C VAL A 120 -5.22 -6.02 -0.03
N ALA A 121 -4.01 -5.50 -0.21
CA ALA A 121 -3.10 -5.19 0.86
C ALA A 121 -2.53 -3.79 0.68
N GLY A 122 -2.20 -3.10 1.77
CA GLY A 122 -1.51 -1.83 1.63
C GLY A 122 -0.87 -1.32 2.89
N HIS A 123 0.19 -0.54 2.70
CA HIS A 123 0.91 0.12 3.77
C HIS A 123 0.48 1.57 3.93
N SER A 124 0.22 2.01 5.17
CA SER A 124 -0.05 3.42 5.49
C SER A 124 -1.19 3.99 4.60
N MET A 125 -0.94 5.06 3.85
CA MET A 125 -1.89 5.59 2.86
C MET A 125 -2.37 4.55 1.84
N GLY A 126 -1.50 3.63 1.41
CA GLY A 126 -1.87 2.54 0.50
C GLY A 126 -2.98 1.66 1.08
N GLY A 127 -2.88 1.30 2.36
CA GLY A 127 -3.91 0.52 3.06
C GLY A 127 -5.24 1.27 3.18
N ALA A 128 -5.19 2.56 3.54
CA ALA A 128 -6.38 3.40 3.58
C ALA A 128 -7.07 3.49 2.20
N MET A 129 -6.30 3.74 1.13
CA MET A 129 -6.84 3.93 -0.21
C MET A 129 -7.34 2.62 -0.85
N ILE A 130 -6.63 1.51 -0.66
CA ILE A 130 -7.08 0.23 -1.19
C ILE A 130 -8.33 -0.29 -0.45
N SER A 131 -8.48 0.05 0.84
CA SER A 131 -9.71 -0.23 1.57
C SER A 131 -10.90 0.57 1.05
N LYS A 132 -10.69 1.81 0.58
CA LYS A 132 -11.76 2.61 -0.03
C LYS A 132 -12.27 1.98 -1.32
N TYR A 133 -11.38 1.39 -2.13
CA TYR A 133 -11.78 0.59 -3.27
C TYR A 133 -12.62 -0.62 -2.84
N ALA A 134 -12.12 -1.40 -1.88
CA ALA A 134 -12.80 -2.61 -1.40
C ALA A 134 -14.17 -2.34 -0.78
N PHE A 135 -14.34 -1.20 -0.09
CA PHE A 135 -15.62 -0.78 0.48
C PHE A 135 -16.73 -0.64 -0.57
N GLN A 136 -16.34 -0.28 -1.80
CA GLN A 136 -17.25 -0.08 -2.93
C GLN A 136 -17.42 -1.35 -3.79
N HIS A 137 -16.57 -2.37 -3.59
CA HIS A 137 -16.45 -3.55 -4.46
C HIS A 137 -16.25 -4.84 -3.65
N GLU A 138 -17.09 -5.06 -2.64
CA GLU A 138 -17.02 -6.25 -1.77
C GLU A 138 -17.22 -7.57 -2.51
N ASP A 139 -17.82 -7.54 -3.70
CA ASP A 139 -18.02 -8.69 -4.57
C ASP A 139 -16.76 -9.08 -5.37
N LYS A 140 -15.75 -8.20 -5.44
CA LYS A 140 -14.51 -8.42 -6.17
C LYS A 140 -13.31 -8.77 -5.30
N VAL A 141 -13.40 -8.56 -3.99
CA VAL A 141 -12.26 -8.67 -3.06
C VAL A 141 -12.61 -9.61 -1.91
N ASP A 142 -11.80 -10.63 -1.72
CA ASP A 142 -12.00 -11.68 -0.70
C ASP A 142 -11.50 -11.29 0.70
N GLY A 143 -10.70 -10.22 0.82
CA GLY A 143 -10.27 -9.70 2.11
C GLY A 143 -9.25 -8.55 2.01
N ILE A 144 -9.01 -7.88 3.14
CA ILE A 144 -8.16 -6.68 3.21
C ILE A 144 -7.04 -6.86 4.24
N ILE A 145 -5.80 -6.54 3.86
CA ILE A 145 -4.63 -6.55 4.75
C ILE A 145 -4.08 -5.13 4.92
N PHE A 146 -4.09 -4.63 6.15
CA PHE A 146 -3.53 -3.34 6.54
C PHE A 146 -2.16 -3.52 7.18
N LEU A 147 -1.15 -2.83 6.64
CA LEU A 147 0.16 -2.69 7.29
C LEU A 147 0.30 -1.25 7.78
N GLY A 148 0.42 -1.04 9.10
CA GLY A 148 0.54 0.30 9.69
C GLY A 148 -0.55 1.27 9.23
N SER A 149 -1.79 0.80 9.14
CA SER A 149 -2.93 1.58 8.61
C SER A 149 -4.27 1.03 9.12
N TYR A 150 -5.35 1.72 8.76
CA TYR A 150 -6.72 1.39 9.13
C TYR A 150 -7.68 1.79 8.00
N PRO A 151 -8.91 1.25 7.95
CA PRO A 151 -9.88 1.57 6.91
C PRO A 151 -10.19 3.07 6.83
N ALA A 152 -10.42 3.57 5.61
CA ALA A 152 -10.88 4.94 5.38
C ALA A 152 -12.41 5.10 5.58
N ASP A 153 -13.16 4.02 5.39
CA ASP A 153 -14.62 3.96 5.46
C ASP A 153 -15.07 2.97 6.56
N ASP A 154 -16.35 2.99 6.94
CA ASP A 154 -16.88 2.20 8.06
C ASP A 154 -17.36 0.80 7.63
N PHE A 155 -16.52 -0.20 7.88
CA PHE A 155 -16.80 -1.62 7.63
C PHE A 155 -17.49 -2.35 8.80
N SER A 156 -17.92 -1.65 9.86
CA SER A 156 -18.53 -2.29 11.05
C SER A 156 -19.78 -3.12 10.77
N THR A 157 -20.47 -2.81 9.66
CA THR A 157 -21.66 -3.52 9.17
C THR A 157 -21.34 -4.56 8.08
N LYS A 158 -20.09 -4.64 7.62
CA LYS A 158 -19.62 -5.55 6.57
C LYS A 158 -19.01 -6.82 7.18
N SER A 159 -18.97 -7.89 6.39
CA SER A 159 -18.42 -9.19 6.80
C SER A 159 -17.09 -9.55 6.14
N ILE A 160 -16.54 -8.67 5.28
CA ILE A 160 -15.28 -8.90 4.59
C ILE A 160 -14.15 -9.19 5.61
N PRO A 161 -13.39 -10.30 5.45
CA PRO A 161 -12.25 -10.60 6.31
C PRO A 161 -11.20 -9.49 6.26
N MET A 162 -10.66 -9.13 7.43
CA MET A 162 -9.58 -8.15 7.53
C MET A 162 -8.43 -8.65 8.40
N LEU A 163 -7.23 -8.25 8.04
CA LEU A 163 -6.02 -8.39 8.84
C LEU A 163 -5.40 -7.01 9.07
N SER A 164 -5.12 -6.66 10.30
CA SER A 164 -4.40 -5.42 10.65
C SER A 164 -3.12 -5.75 11.37
N ILE A 165 -1.98 -5.44 10.73
CA ILE A 165 -0.64 -5.60 11.27
C ILE A 165 -0.05 -4.21 11.54
N TYR A 166 0.36 -3.92 12.77
CA TYR A 166 0.86 -2.60 13.16
C TYR A 166 2.04 -2.70 14.13
N GLY A 167 2.91 -1.70 14.14
CA GLY A 167 4.08 -1.64 15.02
C GLY A 167 3.76 -1.06 16.39
N GLU A 168 4.35 -1.62 17.45
CA GLU A 168 4.22 -1.10 18.82
C GLU A 168 4.74 0.33 18.97
N VAL A 169 5.84 0.67 18.28
CA VAL A 169 6.47 2.00 18.36
C VAL A 169 6.20 2.85 17.12
N ASP A 170 5.25 2.47 16.26
CA ASP A 170 4.83 3.26 15.10
C ASP A 170 4.34 4.66 15.55
N ALA A 171 4.97 5.74 15.03
CA ALA A 171 4.58 7.11 15.39
C ALA A 171 3.60 7.75 14.39
N LEU A 172 3.35 7.11 13.26
CA LEU A 172 2.49 7.63 12.19
C LEU A 172 1.09 7.02 12.28
N ALA A 173 1.00 5.69 12.32
CA ALA A 173 -0.20 4.92 12.63
C ALA A 173 -0.08 4.33 14.04
N THR A 174 -0.03 5.23 15.02
CA THR A 174 0.14 4.88 16.44
C THR A 174 -0.85 3.82 16.90
N VAL A 175 -0.46 3.02 17.90
CA VAL A 175 -1.36 2.05 18.56
C VAL A 175 -2.68 2.72 18.95
N GLU A 176 -2.64 3.92 19.52
CA GLU A 176 -3.85 4.68 19.85
C GLU A 176 -4.75 4.94 18.62
N LYS A 177 -4.19 5.36 17.48
CA LYS A 177 -4.97 5.55 16.24
C LYS A 177 -5.57 4.23 15.76
N ILE A 178 -4.81 3.14 15.80
CA ILE A 178 -5.28 1.81 15.41
C ILE A 178 -6.46 1.38 16.31
N GLU A 179 -6.30 1.47 17.62
CA GLU A 179 -7.34 1.13 18.61
C GLU A 179 -8.60 1.99 18.42
N ASN A 180 -8.45 3.30 18.24
CA ASN A 180 -9.57 4.22 18.05
C ASN A 180 -10.34 3.96 16.74
N ASN A 181 -9.68 3.39 15.72
CA ASN A 181 -10.28 3.05 14.43
C ASN A 181 -10.75 1.60 14.34
N LYS A 182 -10.56 0.75 15.38
CA LYS A 182 -11.15 -0.61 15.41
C LYS A 182 -12.65 -0.62 15.20
N LYS A 183 -13.34 0.44 15.64
CA LYS A 183 -14.79 0.61 15.43
C LYS A 183 -15.20 0.70 13.96
N LEU A 184 -14.27 1.04 13.05
CA LEU A 184 -14.51 1.10 11.60
C LEU A 184 -14.23 -0.24 10.91
N MET A 185 -13.65 -1.21 11.61
CA MET A 185 -13.26 -2.49 11.02
C MET A 185 -14.43 -3.47 11.02
N SER A 186 -14.40 -4.45 10.11
CA SER A 186 -15.36 -5.55 10.13
C SER A 186 -15.28 -6.33 11.44
N LYS A 187 -16.38 -6.97 11.84
CA LYS A 187 -16.37 -7.95 12.94
C LYS A 187 -15.44 -9.14 12.67
N ASN A 188 -15.12 -9.42 11.40
CA ASN A 188 -14.17 -10.46 11.00
C ASN A 188 -12.75 -9.89 10.82
N THR A 189 -12.24 -9.19 11.84
CA THR A 189 -10.89 -8.59 11.79
C THR A 189 -9.94 -9.30 12.74
N THR A 190 -8.81 -9.75 12.20
CA THR A 190 -7.65 -10.21 12.99
C THR A 190 -6.68 -9.06 13.17
N MET A 191 -6.27 -8.79 14.41
CA MET A 191 -5.32 -7.73 14.76
C MET A 191 -4.00 -8.37 15.22
N HIS A 192 -2.87 -7.88 14.74
CA HIS A 192 -1.54 -8.31 15.15
C HIS A 192 -0.63 -7.11 15.38
N MET A 193 -0.09 -6.99 16.59
CA MET A 193 0.88 -5.97 16.93
C MET A 193 2.29 -6.55 16.93
N ILE A 194 3.19 -5.99 16.12
CA ILE A 194 4.60 -6.33 16.10
C ILE A 194 5.31 -5.58 17.24
N LYS A 195 5.74 -6.31 18.26
CA LYS A 195 6.47 -5.75 19.40
C LYS A 195 7.80 -5.15 18.95
N GLY A 196 8.07 -3.92 19.36
CA GLY A 196 9.22 -3.14 18.92
C GLY A 196 9.19 -2.68 17.46
N GLY A 197 8.18 -3.05 16.68
CA GLY A 197 8.05 -2.66 15.28
C GLY A 197 7.66 -1.19 15.11
N ASN A 198 8.14 -0.55 14.04
CA ASN A 198 7.78 0.84 13.68
C ASN A 198 6.97 0.90 12.37
N HIS A 199 6.72 2.10 11.85
CA HIS A 199 6.01 2.29 10.60
C HIS A 199 6.88 1.92 9.39
N ALA A 200 8.12 2.40 9.34
CA ALA A 200 8.92 2.36 8.13
C ALA A 200 9.36 0.95 7.72
N HIS A 201 9.59 0.06 8.70
CA HIS A 201 10.19 -1.25 8.45
C HIS A 201 9.28 -2.27 7.76
N PHE A 202 8.00 -1.95 7.50
CA PHE A 202 7.17 -2.76 6.59
C PHE A 202 7.74 -2.79 5.15
N GLY A 203 8.50 -1.77 4.75
CA GLY A 203 9.23 -1.74 3.49
C GLY A 203 10.75 -1.69 3.66
N MET A 204 11.44 -1.70 2.53
CA MET A 204 12.90 -1.58 2.41
C MET A 204 13.26 -0.23 1.80
N TYR A 205 12.97 0.85 2.51
CA TYR A 205 13.28 2.22 2.07
C TYR A 205 13.98 3.08 3.14
N GLY A 206 14.39 2.44 4.25
CA GLY A 206 15.06 3.11 5.37
C GLY A 206 14.08 3.80 6.32
N GLU A 207 14.59 4.77 7.07
CA GLU A 207 13.81 5.53 8.04
C GLU A 207 12.83 6.50 7.37
N GLN A 208 11.69 6.72 8.03
CA GLN A 208 10.65 7.64 7.55
C GLN A 208 10.56 8.87 8.46
N LYS A 209 10.47 10.05 7.85
CA LYS A 209 10.30 11.29 8.60
C LYS A 209 9.00 11.25 9.42
N GLY A 210 9.13 11.48 10.72
CA GLY A 210 8.01 11.49 11.66
C GLY A 210 7.65 10.12 12.24
N ASP A 211 8.40 9.07 11.90
CA ASP A 211 8.33 7.77 12.57
C ASP A 211 9.35 7.65 13.72
N ASN A 212 9.17 6.68 14.60
CA ASN A 212 10.18 6.33 15.61
C ASN A 212 11.18 5.29 15.05
N ALA A 213 12.35 5.22 15.67
CA ALA A 213 13.27 4.11 15.45
C ALA A 213 12.66 2.80 16.00
N SER A 214 12.73 1.73 15.22
CA SER A 214 12.31 0.39 15.67
C SER A 214 13.25 -0.17 16.74
N LEU A 215 12.69 -0.95 17.67
CA LEU A 215 13.44 -1.71 18.67
C LEU A 215 13.90 -3.09 18.16
N ILE A 216 13.48 -3.48 16.95
CA ILE A 216 13.87 -4.71 16.28
C ILE A 216 14.52 -4.40 14.92
N THR A 217 15.19 -5.39 14.34
CA THR A 217 15.80 -5.18 13.02
C THR A 217 14.73 -5.03 11.93
N PRO A 218 15.01 -4.26 10.86
CA PRO A 218 14.07 -4.14 9.74
C PRO A 218 13.66 -5.51 9.18
N LYS A 219 14.62 -6.45 9.09
CA LYS A 219 14.34 -7.80 8.58
C LYS A 219 13.40 -8.58 9.50
N ALA A 220 13.62 -8.53 10.82
CA ALA A 220 12.77 -9.22 11.78
C ALA A 220 11.31 -8.76 11.68
N GLN A 221 11.06 -7.46 11.53
CA GLN A 221 9.71 -6.94 11.35
C GLN A 221 9.05 -7.46 10.06
N ARG A 222 9.79 -7.48 8.94
CA ARG A 222 9.26 -8.01 7.66
C ARG A 222 9.02 -9.51 7.71
N ASP A 223 9.91 -10.27 8.33
CA ASP A 223 9.74 -11.71 8.54
C ASP A 223 8.46 -12.01 9.33
N GLU A 224 8.23 -11.28 10.42
CA GLU A 224 7.01 -11.42 11.21
C GLU A 224 5.76 -10.98 10.42
N THR A 225 5.85 -9.89 9.66
CA THR A 225 4.77 -9.41 8.79
C THR A 225 4.35 -10.49 7.79
N VAL A 226 5.31 -11.05 7.05
CA VAL A 226 5.09 -12.11 6.06
C VAL A 226 4.43 -13.32 6.71
N LYS A 227 5.01 -13.81 7.81
CA LYS A 227 4.50 -14.97 8.53
C LYS A 227 3.03 -14.78 8.92
N VAL A 228 2.68 -13.61 9.47
CA VAL A 228 1.31 -13.33 9.89
C VAL A 228 0.36 -13.22 8.69
N MET A 229 0.81 -12.67 7.56
CA MET A 229 0.04 -12.63 6.32
C MET A 229 -0.23 -14.05 5.79
N GLU A 230 0.79 -14.90 5.69
CA GLU A 230 0.67 -16.29 5.22
C GLU A 230 -0.27 -17.10 6.12
N GLU A 231 -0.07 -17.05 7.45
CA GLU A 231 -0.93 -17.74 8.42
C GLU A 231 -2.40 -17.29 8.36
N TRP A 232 -2.63 -16.03 8.02
CA TRP A 232 -3.99 -15.49 7.86
C TRP A 232 -4.60 -15.91 6.53
N LEU A 233 -3.86 -15.82 5.42
CA LEU A 233 -4.30 -16.22 4.08
C LEU A 233 -4.66 -17.72 4.02
N LEU A 234 -3.91 -18.58 4.70
CA LEU A 234 -4.20 -20.02 4.78
C LEU A 234 -5.55 -20.35 5.46
N LYS A 235 -6.11 -19.41 6.22
CA LYS A 235 -7.40 -19.59 6.93
C LYS A 235 -8.61 -19.08 6.13
N GLN A 236 -8.40 -18.47 4.95
CA GLN A 236 -9.46 -17.86 4.13
C GLN A 236 -9.92 -18.75 2.97
#